data_AF-A0A1L9PTC3-F1
#
_entry.id   AF-A0A1L9PTC3-F1
#
_cell.length_a   1.000
_cell.length_b   1.000
_cell.length_c   1.000
_cell.angle_alpha   90.00
_cell.angle_beta   90.00
_cell.angle_gamma   90.00
#
_symmetry.space_group_name_H-M   'P 1'
#
loop_
_entity.id
_entity.type
_entity.pdbx_description
1 polymer ?
#
loop_
_entity_poly.entity_id
_entity_poly.type
_entity_poly.pdbx_seq_one_letter_code
_entity_poly.pdbx_strand_id
1 'polypeptide(L)'
;MAFGLPAGQLSQAPNIHSWWDAAKIQEIESFKAQCNDLTLRILPCLAVHMGLPESFFAASHNQALPGNALKFMKYPKMPSKPGPDGLAARLAPHTDWGTLTLLFTEAPGLEVRDPANSWHDVPVIPGGIVVNIGDALSFWTGRKLKSTMHRIAWEKVPFDQDRYSIPYFAQPSFGGWFYTDMV
;
A
#
# COMPACT_ATOMS: atom_id res chain seq x y z
N MET A 1 3.41 1.67 13.12
CA MET A 1 4.36 2.76 13.41
C MET A 1 4.40 3.63 12.16
N ALA A 2 4.02 4.90 12.24
CA ALA A 2 4.10 5.80 11.10
C ALA A 2 5.53 6.31 11.00
N PHE A 3 6.30 5.71 10.12
CA PHE A 3 7.62 6.19 9.74
C PHE A 3 7.44 7.14 8.56
N GLY A 4 8.08 8.31 8.56
CA GLY A 4 7.81 9.35 7.55
C GLY A 4 8.90 10.41 7.42
N LEU A 5 10.16 10.07 7.73
CA LEU A 5 11.27 11.00 7.56
C LEU A 5 11.85 10.94 6.14
N PRO A 6 12.51 12.03 5.68
CA PRO A 6 13.29 12.03 4.45
C PRO A 6 14.34 10.92 4.40
N ALA A 7 14.74 10.52 3.19
CA ALA A 7 15.79 9.52 2.96
C ALA A 7 17.05 9.82 3.79
N GLY A 8 17.50 8.85 4.59
CA GLY A 8 18.70 8.96 5.42
C GLY A 8 18.50 9.53 6.83
N GLN A 9 17.29 9.95 7.20
CA GLN A 9 16.99 10.38 8.57
C GLN A 9 16.43 9.23 9.42
N LEU A 10 16.93 9.10 10.65
CA LEU A 10 16.49 8.08 11.60
C LEU A 10 15.32 8.59 12.44
N SER A 11 14.26 7.78 12.55
CA SER A 11 13.14 8.09 13.43
C SER A 11 13.60 8.17 14.88
N GLN A 12 13.41 9.34 15.50
CA GLN A 12 13.68 9.59 16.93
C GLN A 12 12.42 9.44 17.79
N ALA A 13 11.42 8.68 17.31
CA ALA A 13 10.16 8.57 18.05
C ALA A 13 10.42 7.96 19.44
N PRO A 14 9.95 8.62 20.53
CA PRO A 14 10.38 8.29 21.90
C PRO A 14 9.94 6.91 22.40
N ASN A 15 9.07 6.21 21.66
CA ASN A 15 8.50 4.91 22.02
C ASN A 15 8.90 3.78 21.07
N ILE A 16 10.06 3.89 20.42
CA ILE A 16 10.61 2.80 19.62
C ILE A 16 11.23 1.76 20.56
N HIS A 17 10.70 0.54 20.56
CA HIS A 17 11.22 -0.57 21.36
C HIS A 17 12.69 -0.84 21.02
N SER A 18 13.53 -1.13 22.03
CA SER A 18 14.99 -1.28 21.90
C SER A 18 15.46 -2.36 20.91
N TRP A 19 14.56 -3.26 20.51
CA TRP A 19 14.80 -4.22 19.42
C TRP A 19 15.06 -3.54 18.06
N TRP A 20 14.52 -2.34 17.85
CA TRP A 20 14.81 -1.46 16.70
C TRP A 20 16.06 -0.64 16.96
N ASP A 21 17.22 -1.27 16.80
CA ASP A 21 18.50 -0.55 16.83
C ASP A 21 18.63 0.43 15.65
N ALA A 22 19.65 1.28 15.71
CA ALA A 22 19.90 2.31 14.70
C ALA A 22 20.06 1.73 13.28
N ALA A 23 20.66 0.54 13.15
CA ALA A 23 20.88 -0.10 11.86
C ALA A 23 19.55 -0.54 11.22
N LYS A 24 18.67 -1.17 12.00
CA LYS A 24 17.32 -1.56 11.52
C LYS A 24 16.46 -0.36 11.15
N ILE A 25 16.54 0.71 11.94
CA ILE A 25 15.83 1.97 11.63
C ILE A 25 16.36 2.53 10.31
N GLN A 26 17.68 2.56 10.10
CA GLN A 26 18.29 3.04 8.87
C GLN A 26 17.85 2.23 7.65
N GLU A 27 17.83 0.90 7.78
CA GLU A 27 17.39 -0.02 6.72
C GLU A 27 15.94 0.26 6.31
N ILE A 28 15.03 0.40 7.27
CA ILE A 28 13.62 0.68 6.99
C ILE A 28 13.43 2.05 6.34
N GLU A 29 14.12 3.07 6.82
CA GLU A 29 14.01 4.41 6.23
C GLU A 29 14.57 4.44 4.80
N SER A 30 15.64 3.68 4.53
CA SER A 30 16.15 3.48 3.17
C SER A 30 15.13 2.76 2.27
N PHE A 31 14.52 1.68 2.75
CA PHE A 31 13.48 0.96 2.02
C PHE A 31 12.25 1.84 1.71
N LYS A 32 11.84 2.68 2.67
CA LYS A 32 10.76 3.65 2.47
C LYS A 32 11.08 4.70 1.42
N ALA A 33 12.32 5.18 1.37
CA ALA A 33 12.77 6.10 0.33
C ALA A 33 12.67 5.43 -1.05
N GLN A 34 13.11 4.18 -1.18
CA GLN A 34 12.97 3.41 -2.43
C GLN A 34 11.51 3.21 -2.84
N CYS A 35 10.61 2.97 -1.88
CA CYS A 35 9.16 2.90 -2.14
C CYS A 35 8.61 4.23 -2.65
N ASN A 36 9.03 5.35 -2.07
CA ASN A 36 8.65 6.67 -2.55
C ASN A 36 9.20 6.93 -3.96
N ASP A 37 10.45 6.59 -4.23
CA ASP A 37 11.07 6.79 -5.54
C ASP A 37 10.37 5.93 -6.62
N LEU A 38 9.91 4.73 -6.27
CA LEU A 38 9.05 3.94 -7.16
C LEU A 38 7.69 4.60 -7.37
N THR A 39 7.06 5.12 -6.31
CA THR A 39 5.80 5.88 -6.41
C THR A 39 5.94 7.06 -7.37
N LEU A 40 7.00 7.87 -7.21
CA LEU A 40 7.27 9.04 -8.06
C LEU A 40 7.65 8.67 -9.51
N ARG A 41 8.01 7.42 -9.79
CA ARG A 41 8.18 6.92 -11.17
C ARG A 41 6.88 6.42 -11.79
N ILE A 42 5.94 5.90 -10.99
CA ILE A 42 4.64 5.40 -11.47
C ILE A 42 3.69 6.55 -11.77
N LEU A 43 3.62 7.57 -10.89
CA LEU A 43 2.66 8.66 -11.01
C LEU A 43 2.74 9.45 -12.33
N PRO A 44 3.94 9.80 -12.86
CA PRO A 44 4.05 10.43 -14.17
C PRO A 44 3.49 9.58 -15.31
N CYS A 45 3.72 8.26 -15.28
CA CYS A 45 3.16 7.34 -16.28
C CYS A 45 1.63 7.36 -16.28
N LEU A 46 1.01 7.38 -15.09
CA LEU A 46 -0.45 7.50 -14.96
C LEU A 46 -0.95 8.85 -15.46
N ALA A 47 -0.25 9.94 -15.17
CA ALA A 47 -0.61 11.28 -15.66
C ALA A 47 -0.58 11.34 -17.19
N VAL A 48 0.49 10.84 -17.82
CA VAL A 48 0.63 10.79 -19.29
C VAL A 48 -0.47 9.95 -19.92
N HIS A 49 -0.78 8.78 -19.35
CA HIS A 49 -1.88 7.93 -19.85
C HIS A 49 -3.23 8.66 -19.84
N MET A 50 -3.42 9.58 -18.89
CA MET A 50 -4.62 10.39 -18.74
C MET A 50 -4.59 11.70 -19.56
N GLY A 51 -3.53 11.96 -20.32
CA GLY A 51 -3.38 13.21 -21.09
C GLY A 51 -3.07 14.43 -20.23
N LEU A 52 -2.55 14.21 -19.02
CA LEU A 52 -2.18 15.25 -18.06
C LEU A 52 -0.66 15.51 -18.10
N PRO A 53 -0.17 16.66 -17.61
CA PRO A 53 1.26 16.89 -17.42
C PRO A 53 1.88 15.81 -16.52
N GLU A 54 3.08 15.34 -16.83
CA GLU A 54 3.80 14.30 -16.05
C GLU A 54 3.88 14.61 -14.55
N SER A 55 4.02 15.90 -14.21
CA SER A 55 4.11 16.37 -12.84
C SER A 55 2.76 16.41 -12.11
N PHE A 56 1.62 16.21 -12.79
CA PHE A 56 0.29 16.51 -12.25
C PHE A 56 0.01 15.81 -10.91
N PHE A 57 0.20 14.49 -10.85
CA PHE A 57 0.04 13.76 -9.59
C PHE A 57 1.27 13.87 -8.69
N ALA A 58 2.48 13.80 -9.26
CA ALA A 58 3.73 13.78 -8.51
C ALA A 58 3.99 15.08 -7.72
N ALA A 59 3.48 16.22 -8.19
CA ALA A 59 3.62 17.51 -7.51
C ALA A 59 2.96 17.53 -6.12
N SER A 60 1.98 16.67 -5.88
CA SER A 60 1.32 16.50 -4.58
C SER A 60 2.04 15.52 -3.65
N HIS A 61 3.21 15.01 -4.02
CA HIS A 61 4.00 14.05 -3.24
C HIS A 61 5.38 14.62 -2.88
N ASN A 62 5.43 15.42 -1.81
CA ASN A 62 6.66 15.93 -1.21
C ASN A 62 7.11 15.03 -0.05
N GLN A 63 8.28 14.39 -0.19
CA GLN A 63 8.89 13.54 0.84
C GLN A 63 9.20 14.28 2.15
N ALA A 64 9.39 15.60 2.11
CA ALA A 64 9.64 16.40 3.31
C ALA A 64 8.39 16.59 4.18
N LEU A 65 7.20 16.25 3.66
CA LEU A 65 5.94 16.33 4.37
C LEU A 65 5.50 14.93 4.82
N PRO A 66 5.02 14.79 6.08
CA PRO A 66 4.56 13.51 6.58
C PRO A 66 3.28 13.08 5.85
N GLY A 67 3.12 11.77 5.66
CA GLY A 67 1.90 11.20 5.09
C GLY A 67 2.06 9.73 4.72
N ASN A 68 3.18 9.38 4.09
CA ASN A 68 3.45 7.99 3.71
C ASN A 68 3.59 7.08 4.93
N ALA A 69 3.13 5.84 4.82
CA ALA A 69 3.20 4.88 5.91
C ALA A 69 3.68 3.51 5.42
N LEU A 70 4.61 2.89 6.16
CA LEU A 70 4.99 1.49 5.97
C LEU A 70 4.43 0.68 7.15
N LYS A 71 3.78 -0.45 6.88
CA LYS A 71 3.32 -1.36 7.93
C LYS A 71 3.95 -2.73 7.75
N PHE A 72 4.32 -3.37 8.86
CA PHE A 72 4.69 -4.78 8.90
C PHE A 72 3.47 -5.55 9.39
N MET A 73 2.89 -6.38 8.53
CA MET A 73 1.66 -7.11 8.82
C MET A 73 1.99 -8.59 9.00
N LYS A 74 1.53 -9.15 10.12
CA LYS A 74 1.52 -10.58 10.40
C LYS A 74 0.07 -11.03 10.54
N TYR A 75 -0.33 -12.02 9.75
CA TYR A 75 -1.57 -12.77 9.92
C TYR A 75 -1.20 -14.11 10.55
N PRO A 76 -1.47 -14.31 11.85
CA PRO A 76 -1.05 -15.51 12.55
C PRO A 76 -1.65 -16.78 11.94
N LYS A 77 -0.94 -17.89 12.09
CA LYS A 77 -1.51 -19.22 11.92
C LYS A 77 -2.64 -19.43 12.92
N MET A 78 -3.65 -20.17 12.47
CA MET A 78 -4.83 -20.56 13.22
C MET A 78 -4.85 -22.07 13.35
N PRO A 79 -5.34 -22.62 14.47
CA PRO A 79 -5.45 -24.07 14.66
C PRO A 79 -6.44 -24.71 13.68
N SER A 80 -7.42 -23.95 13.18
CA SER A 80 -8.39 -24.38 12.18
C SER A 80 -8.85 -23.20 11.32
N LYS A 81 -9.33 -23.50 10.10
CA LYS A 81 -10.04 -22.51 9.27
C LYS A 81 -11.33 -22.09 9.99
N PRO A 82 -11.71 -20.80 10.00
CA PRO A 82 -13.00 -20.40 10.55
C PRO A 82 -14.15 -21.15 9.88
N GLY A 83 -15.14 -21.55 10.69
CA GLY A 83 -16.37 -22.17 10.18
C GLY A 83 -17.26 -21.17 9.43
N PRO A 84 -18.46 -21.60 9.00
CA PRO A 84 -19.40 -20.76 8.24
C PRO A 84 -19.78 -19.45 8.93
N ASP A 85 -19.87 -19.44 10.26
CA ASP A 85 -20.17 -18.26 11.08
C ASP A 85 -18.92 -17.43 11.44
N GLY A 86 -17.74 -17.86 10.97
CA GLY A 86 -16.47 -17.19 11.19
C GLY A 86 -16.22 -16.03 10.23
N LEU A 87 -15.07 -15.37 10.38
CA LEU A 87 -14.66 -14.31 9.46
C LEU A 87 -14.56 -14.86 8.03
N ALA A 88 -15.31 -14.28 7.11
CA ALA A 88 -15.32 -14.68 5.70
C ALA A 88 -13.94 -14.54 5.00
N ALA A 89 -13.05 -13.72 5.56
CA ALA A 89 -11.70 -13.48 5.05
C ALA A 89 -10.72 -13.21 6.22
N ARG A 90 -9.43 -13.50 6.03
CA ARG A 90 -8.35 -13.12 6.98
C ARG A 90 -8.22 -11.61 7.10
N LEU A 91 -8.57 -10.89 6.04
CA LEU A 91 -8.79 -9.45 6.03
C LEU A 91 -10.03 -9.16 5.20
N ALA A 92 -10.99 -8.45 5.78
CA ALA A 92 -12.25 -8.13 5.12
C ALA A 92 -12.06 -7.31 3.83
N PRO A 93 -13.00 -7.39 2.87
CA PRO A 93 -13.03 -6.51 1.70
C PRO A 93 -12.92 -5.02 2.08
N HIS A 94 -11.97 -4.31 1.49
CA HIS A 94 -11.77 -2.88 1.69
C HIS A 94 -11.02 -2.26 0.50
N THR A 95 -10.96 -0.93 0.49
CA THR A 95 -10.03 -0.14 -0.33
C THR A 95 -9.01 0.55 0.57
N ASP A 96 -7.87 0.90 -0.01
CA ASP A 96 -6.83 1.64 0.70
C ASP A 96 -7.02 3.15 0.58
N TRP A 97 -6.74 3.87 1.66
CA TRP A 97 -6.65 5.33 1.63
C TRP A 97 -5.35 5.78 0.94
N GLY A 98 -5.38 6.95 0.31
CA GLY A 98 -4.21 7.57 -0.30
C GLY A 98 -4.11 7.35 -1.81
N THR A 99 -2.91 7.54 -2.36
CA THR A 99 -2.68 7.58 -3.81
C THR A 99 -2.42 6.17 -4.36
N LEU A 100 -1.42 5.47 -3.81
CA LEU A 100 -1.02 4.13 -4.23
C LEU A 100 -0.66 3.29 -3.00
N THR A 101 -0.88 1.98 -3.11
CA THR A 101 -0.29 1.00 -2.19
C THR A 101 0.73 0.16 -2.94
N LEU A 102 1.95 0.06 -2.41
CA LEU A 102 2.97 -0.90 -2.85
C LEU A 102 3.02 -2.03 -1.83
N LEU A 103 2.59 -3.22 -2.23
CA LEU A 103 2.52 -4.38 -1.36
C LEU A 103 3.63 -5.38 -1.70
N PHE A 104 4.45 -5.67 -0.70
CA PHE A 104 5.50 -6.66 -0.74
C PHE A 104 5.04 -7.91 0.04
N THR A 105 4.88 -9.03 -0.65
CA THR A 105 4.49 -10.30 -0.04
C THR A 105 4.94 -11.48 -0.90
N GLU A 106 5.38 -12.54 -0.25
CA GLU A 106 5.69 -13.83 -0.90
C GLU A 106 4.60 -14.88 -0.62
N ALA A 107 3.52 -14.46 0.06
CA ALA A 107 2.45 -15.36 0.48
C ALA A 107 1.17 -15.12 -0.34
N PRO A 108 0.51 -16.21 -0.78
CA PRO A 108 -0.74 -16.12 -1.54
C PRO A 108 -1.90 -15.56 -0.69
N GLY A 109 -3.07 -15.46 -1.33
CA GLY A 109 -4.34 -15.17 -0.67
C GLY A 109 -4.86 -13.75 -0.81
N LEU A 110 -4.11 -12.85 -1.45
CA LEU A 110 -4.67 -11.57 -1.88
C LEU A 110 -5.63 -11.81 -3.04
N GLU A 111 -6.84 -11.28 -2.91
CA GLU A 111 -7.81 -11.21 -4.00
C GLU A 111 -8.23 -9.76 -4.25
N VAL A 112 -8.46 -9.43 -5.51
CA VAL A 112 -8.98 -8.13 -5.95
C VAL A 112 -10.34 -8.31 -6.61
N ARG A 113 -11.21 -7.31 -6.45
CA ARG A 113 -12.55 -7.33 -7.05
C ARG A 113 -12.59 -6.49 -8.31
N ASP A 114 -13.04 -7.10 -9.41
CA ASP A 114 -13.23 -6.41 -10.67
C ASP A 114 -14.51 -5.53 -10.69
N PRO A 115 -14.75 -4.74 -11.76
CA PRO A 115 -15.97 -3.95 -11.91
C PRO A 115 -17.26 -4.77 -12.02
N ALA A 116 -17.18 -6.06 -12.37
CA ALA A 116 -18.32 -6.99 -12.40
C ALA A 116 -18.60 -7.64 -11.03
N ASN A 117 -17.91 -7.20 -9.98
CA ASN A 117 -17.98 -7.72 -8.62
C ASN A 117 -17.47 -9.16 -8.45
N SER A 118 -16.63 -9.64 -9.37
CA SER A 118 -15.97 -10.94 -9.27
C SER A 118 -14.62 -10.79 -8.58
N TRP A 119 -14.30 -11.75 -7.70
CA TRP A 119 -13.01 -11.82 -7.00
C TRP A 119 -12.00 -12.60 -7.84
N HIS A 120 -10.78 -12.06 -7.93
CA HIS A 120 -9.68 -12.63 -8.69
C HIS A 120 -8.45 -12.76 -7.81
N ASP A 121 -7.80 -13.91 -7.86
CA ASP A 121 -6.52 -14.15 -7.19
C ASP A 121 -5.44 -13.23 -7.76
N VAL A 122 -4.65 -12.61 -6.88
CA VAL A 122 -3.41 -11.95 -7.26
C VAL A 122 -2.27 -12.97 -7.14
N PRO A 123 -1.59 -13.32 -8.24
CA PRO A 123 -0.51 -14.29 -8.20
C PRO A 123 0.68 -13.76 -7.39
N VAL A 124 1.34 -14.65 -6.65
CA VAL A 124 2.63 -14.36 -6.04
C VAL A 124 3.71 -14.46 -7.10
N ILE A 125 4.35 -13.33 -7.40
CA ILE A 125 5.49 -13.27 -8.32
C ILE A 125 6.74 -13.07 -7.45
N PRO A 126 7.74 -13.98 -7.49
CA PRO A 126 9.00 -13.78 -6.79
C PRO A 126 9.67 -12.45 -7.16
N GLY A 127 9.98 -11.63 -6.16
CA GLY A 127 10.50 -10.26 -6.36
C GLY A 127 9.49 -9.26 -6.94
N GLY A 128 8.23 -9.66 -7.13
CA GLY A 128 7.16 -8.81 -7.61
C GLY A 128 6.61 -7.87 -6.55
N ILE A 129 6.07 -6.73 -7.00
CA ILE A 129 5.40 -5.74 -6.15
C ILE A 129 3.98 -5.62 -6.66
N VAL A 130 2.99 -5.82 -5.78
CA VAL A 130 1.59 -5.53 -6.12
C VAL A 130 1.35 -4.04 -5.95
N VAL A 131 0.81 -3.39 -6.97
CA VAL A 131 0.50 -1.96 -6.96
C VAL A 131 -1.00 -1.77 -7.03
N ASN A 132 -1.60 -1.21 -5.98
CA ASN A 132 -3.02 -0.86 -5.95
C ASN A 132 -3.21 0.65 -6.07
N ILE A 133 -4.27 1.05 -6.78
CA ILE A 133 -4.77 2.43 -6.74
C ILE A 133 -5.53 2.63 -5.44
N GLY A 134 -5.25 3.73 -4.73
CA GLY A 134 -5.97 4.13 -3.51
C GLY A 134 -7.09 5.15 -3.77
N ASP A 135 -7.84 5.44 -2.71
CA ASP A 135 -9.03 6.29 -2.75
C ASP A 135 -8.75 7.73 -3.18
N ALA A 136 -7.60 8.31 -2.81
CA ALA A 136 -7.26 9.69 -3.16
C ALA A 136 -7.01 9.85 -4.66
N LEU A 137 -6.23 8.93 -5.26
CA LEU A 137 -6.01 8.96 -6.70
C LEU A 137 -7.29 8.61 -7.48
N SER A 138 -8.11 7.70 -6.95
CA SER A 138 -9.42 7.43 -7.54
C SER A 138 -10.30 8.68 -7.51
N PHE A 139 -10.31 9.44 -6.42
CA PHE A 139 -11.04 10.70 -6.32
C PHE A 139 -10.51 11.76 -7.29
N TRP A 140 -9.19 11.98 -7.36
CA TRP A 140 -8.56 12.95 -8.27
C TRP A 140 -8.90 12.69 -9.73
N THR A 141 -9.03 11.42 -10.09
CA THR A 141 -9.27 11.02 -11.47
C THR A 141 -10.75 10.97 -11.83
N GLY A 142 -11.63 11.54 -11.02
CA GLY A 142 -13.08 11.44 -11.24
C GLY A 142 -13.56 9.97 -11.24
N ARG A 143 -12.87 9.11 -10.49
CA ARG A 143 -13.05 7.64 -10.46
C ARG A 143 -12.76 6.95 -11.79
N LYS A 144 -11.96 7.54 -12.70
CA LYS A 144 -11.47 6.84 -13.90
C LYS A 144 -10.49 5.73 -13.51
N LEU A 145 -9.52 6.04 -12.65
CA LEU A 145 -8.73 5.02 -11.96
C LEU A 145 -9.54 4.56 -10.74
N LYS A 146 -9.83 3.26 -10.64
CA LYS A 146 -10.66 2.71 -9.56
C LYS A 146 -9.79 2.33 -8.38
N SER A 147 -10.17 2.79 -7.19
CA SER A 147 -9.59 2.28 -5.96
C SER A 147 -9.80 0.77 -5.87
N THR A 148 -8.73 0.03 -5.64
CA THR A 148 -8.75 -1.43 -5.81
C THR A 148 -9.38 -2.07 -4.58
N MET A 149 -10.62 -2.55 -4.71
CA MET A 149 -11.28 -3.34 -3.66
C MET A 149 -10.56 -4.68 -3.54
N HIS A 150 -10.07 -5.00 -2.35
CA HIS A 150 -9.26 -6.19 -2.11
C HIS A 150 -9.51 -6.82 -0.74
N ARG A 151 -9.17 -8.10 -0.61
CA ARG A 151 -9.29 -8.89 0.64
C ARG A 151 -8.17 -9.92 0.75
N ILE A 152 -7.98 -10.48 1.96
CA ILE A 152 -7.14 -11.67 2.12
C ILE A 152 -8.05 -12.88 2.35
N ALA A 153 -8.25 -13.72 1.33
CA ALA A 153 -9.10 -14.89 1.40
C ALA A 153 -8.48 -16.03 2.22
N TRP A 154 -9.32 -16.90 2.80
CA TRP A 154 -8.84 -18.08 3.53
C TRP A 154 -8.46 -19.24 2.62
N GLU A 155 -9.03 -19.34 1.43
CA GLU A 155 -8.94 -20.55 0.59
C GLU A 155 -7.54 -20.82 0.06
N LYS A 156 -6.76 -19.77 -0.17
CA LYS A 156 -5.40 -19.85 -0.71
C LYS A 156 -4.31 -19.58 0.33
N VAL A 157 -4.67 -19.26 1.57
CA VAL A 157 -3.70 -19.09 2.66
C VAL A 157 -3.73 -20.33 3.53
N PRO A 158 -2.63 -21.08 3.67
CA PRO A 158 -2.56 -22.16 4.65
C PRO A 158 -2.96 -21.63 6.02
N PHE A 159 -4.00 -22.21 6.62
CA PHE A 159 -4.51 -21.72 7.91
C PHE A 159 -3.47 -21.95 9.02
N ASP A 160 -2.67 -22.99 8.90
CA ASP A 160 -1.64 -23.44 9.83
C ASP A 160 -0.28 -22.73 9.67
N GLN A 161 -0.18 -21.75 8.77
CA GLN A 161 1.02 -20.94 8.57
C GLN A 161 0.78 -19.46 8.84
N ASP A 162 1.83 -18.80 9.34
CA ASP A 162 1.87 -17.35 9.46
C ASP A 162 2.01 -16.74 8.06
N ARG A 163 1.21 -15.72 7.75
CA ARG A 163 1.34 -14.94 6.53
C ARG A 163 1.91 -13.57 6.85
N TYR A 164 2.93 -13.16 6.10
CA TYR A 164 3.58 -11.87 6.25
C TYR A 164 3.41 -11.01 5.01
N SER A 165 3.25 -9.72 5.22
CA SER A 165 3.26 -8.74 4.14
C SER A 165 3.67 -7.37 4.64
N ILE A 166 4.26 -6.57 3.76
CA ILE A 166 4.68 -5.21 4.06
C ILE A 166 3.98 -4.29 3.06
N PRO A 167 2.86 -3.64 3.40
CA PRO A 167 2.31 -2.58 2.58
C PRO A 167 2.99 -1.23 2.87
N TYR A 168 3.34 -0.52 1.80
CA TYR A 168 3.68 0.89 1.79
C TYR A 168 2.51 1.68 1.20
N PHE A 169 1.98 2.64 1.95
CA PHE A 169 0.88 3.51 1.55
C PHE A 169 1.45 4.88 1.18
N ALA A 170 1.41 5.21 -0.11
CA ALA A 170 1.72 6.54 -0.61
C ALA A 170 0.52 7.46 -0.37
N GLN A 171 0.71 8.52 0.40
CA GLN A 171 -0.30 9.56 0.63
C GLN A 171 0.09 10.84 -0.10
N PRO A 172 -0.88 11.64 -0.56
CA PRO A 172 -0.58 13.01 -0.93
C PRO A 172 -0.09 13.79 0.30
N SER A 173 0.80 14.76 0.07
CA SER A 173 1.28 15.65 1.11
C SER A 173 0.13 16.46 1.72
N PHE A 174 0.23 16.72 3.02
CA PHE A 174 -0.73 17.56 3.74
C PHE A 174 -0.80 18.95 3.08
N GLY A 175 -2.01 19.40 2.72
CA GLY A 175 -2.24 20.66 1.99
C GLY A 175 -2.02 20.60 0.48
N GLY A 176 -1.77 19.42 -0.09
CA GLY A 176 -1.77 19.22 -1.54
C GLY A 176 -3.14 19.55 -2.12
N TRP A 177 -3.19 20.45 -3.10
CA TRP A 177 -4.43 20.84 -3.77
C TRP A 177 -4.90 19.73 -4.70
N PHE A 178 -6.19 19.41 -4.61
CA PHE A 178 -6.85 18.48 -5.52
C PHE A 178 -7.52 19.30 -6.63
N TYR A 179 -6.87 19.44 -7.78
CA TYR A 179 -7.49 20.09 -8.94
C TYR A 179 -8.42 19.08 -9.63
N THR A 180 -9.66 19.00 -9.17
CA THR A 180 -10.68 18.11 -9.72
C THR A 180 -11.20 18.56 -11.08
N ASP A 181 -11.02 19.83 -11.43
CA ASP A 181 -11.58 20.43 -12.66
C ASP A 181 -10.77 20.11 -13.93
N MET A 182 -9.63 19.43 -13.79
CA MET A 182 -8.71 19.11 -14.89
C MET A 182 -8.84 17.67 -15.41
N VAL A 183 -9.70 16.83 -14.84
CA VAL A 183 -9.73 15.37 -15.11
C VAL A 183 -11.09 14.86 -15.55
#